data_AF-A0A2M7AGC5-F1
#
_entry.id   AF-A0A2M7AGC5-F1
#
_cell.length_a   1.000
_cell.length_b   1.000
_cell.length_c   1.000
_cell.angle_alpha   90.00
_cell.angle_beta   90.00
_cell.angle_gamma   90.00
#
_symmetry.space_group_name_H-M   'P 1'
#
loop_
_entity.id
_entity.type
_entity.pdbx_description
1 polymer ?
#
loop_
_entity_poly.entity_id
_entity_poly.type
_entity_poly.pdbx_seq_one_letter_code
_entity_poly.pdbx_strand_id
1 'polypeptide(L)'
;FGLQDQLALKITESLNVKVTTEEKARIETKPTKSVDAYKYYIKGRDEYIKLNVEGYKKALEWYKRALDIDPDYALAYSGIGQTNASWGFDREQNGLSAKGYFEASIKASERAIELNPDIGEAHKALACSYKALKRFSQAREEARKALKLTPNDAEVYIALALLEDDYEGAIEYEKKAIELNPLSSAAHNNLGLIYFAHNELNKAGDA
;
A
#
# COMPACT_ATOMS: atom_id res chain seq x y z
N PHE A 1 -13.84 -11.36 20.63
CA PHE A 1 -14.21 -10.82 19.31
C PHE A 1 -14.96 -9.48 19.36
N GLY A 2 -15.27 -8.89 20.52
CA GLY A 2 -15.99 -7.60 20.57
C GLY A 2 -15.15 -6.35 20.83
N LEU A 3 -13.84 -6.49 21.10
CA LEU A 3 -13.03 -5.36 21.57
C LEU A 3 -12.41 -4.53 20.42
N GLN A 4 -11.99 -5.17 19.32
CA GLN A 4 -11.42 -4.47 18.16
C GLN A 4 -12.48 -3.70 17.38
N ASP A 5 -13.66 -4.28 17.15
CA ASP A 5 -14.77 -3.63 16.46
C ASP A 5 -15.24 -2.39 17.24
N GLN A 6 -15.31 -2.49 18.57
CA GLN A 6 -15.60 -1.37 19.46
C GLN A 6 -14.48 -0.32 19.48
N LEU A 7 -13.21 -0.72 19.35
CA LEU A 7 -12.09 0.22 19.25
C LEU A 7 -12.07 0.96 17.91
N ALA A 8 -12.29 0.26 16.80
CA ALA A 8 -12.36 0.86 15.46
C ALA A 8 -13.51 1.87 15.38
N LEU A 9 -14.70 1.48 15.86
CA LEU A 9 -15.86 2.38 15.94
C LEU A 9 -15.57 3.59 16.85
N LYS A 10 -15.04 3.38 18.06
CA LYS A 10 -14.70 4.49 18.96
C LYS A 10 -13.64 5.42 18.41
N ILE A 11 -12.61 4.91 17.73
CA ILE A 11 -11.58 5.74 17.10
C ILE A 11 -12.19 6.57 15.96
N THR A 12 -13.06 5.98 15.14
CA THR A 12 -13.74 6.72 14.06
C THR A 12 -14.71 7.80 14.57
N GLU A 13 -15.42 7.53 15.67
CA GLU A 13 -16.28 8.51 16.35
C GLU A 13 -15.46 9.64 17.00
N SER A 14 -14.29 9.31 17.55
CA SER A 14 -13.39 10.28 18.18
C SER A 14 -12.69 11.21 17.19
N LEU A 15 -12.46 10.74 15.96
CA LEU A 15 -11.71 11.47 14.92
C LEU A 15 -12.61 12.33 14.01
N ASN A 16 -13.93 12.38 14.25
CA ASN A 16 -14.90 13.14 13.45
C ASN A 16 -14.81 12.82 11.93
N VAL A 17 -14.37 11.60 11.59
CA VAL A 17 -14.24 11.11 10.23
C VAL A 17 -15.61 10.63 9.76
N LYS A 18 -16.12 11.17 8.64
CA LYS A 18 -17.34 10.67 8.01
C LYS A 18 -17.07 9.30 7.40
N VAL A 19 -17.32 8.24 8.19
CA VAL A 19 -17.30 6.86 7.68
C VAL A 19 -18.57 6.64 6.85
N THR A 20 -18.40 6.40 5.56
CA THR A 20 -19.46 6.08 4.61
C THR A 20 -20.12 4.74 4.95
N THR A 21 -21.34 4.51 4.46
CA THR A 21 -22.06 3.24 4.66
C THR A 21 -21.28 2.04 4.10
N GLU A 22 -20.57 2.24 2.99
CA GLU A 22 -19.71 1.23 2.38
C GLU A 22 -18.47 0.93 3.24
N GLU A 23 -17.84 1.95 3.82
CA GLU A 23 -16.72 1.77 4.76
C GLU A 23 -17.15 1.07 6.06
N LYS A 24 -18.35 1.37 6.58
CA LYS A 24 -18.91 0.64 7.74
C LYS A 24 -19.17 -0.83 7.43
N ALA A 25 -19.74 -1.14 6.25
CA ALA A 25 -19.98 -2.51 5.84
C ALA A 25 -18.66 -3.31 5.71
N ARG A 26 -17.58 -2.68 5.23
CA ARG A 26 -16.24 -3.29 5.17
C ARG A 26 -15.67 -3.61 6.56
N ILE A 27 -15.93 -2.76 7.55
CA ILE A 27 -15.51 -2.98 8.95
C ILE A 27 -16.27 -4.16 9.58
N GLU A 28 -17.54 -4.37 9.22
CA GLU A 28 -18.40 -5.42 9.78
C GLU A 28 -18.18 -6.81 9.15
N THR A 29 -17.57 -6.90 7.96
CA THR A 29 -17.25 -8.18 7.35
C THR A 29 -16.08 -8.87 8.05
N LYS A 30 -16.31 -10.06 8.61
CA LYS A 30 -15.25 -10.90 9.17
C LYS A 30 -14.28 -11.32 8.06
N PRO A 31 -12.98 -10.94 8.13
CA PRO A 31 -12.05 -11.17 7.01
C PRO A 31 -11.75 -12.63 6.70
N THR A 32 -12.01 -13.52 7.65
CA THR A 32 -11.86 -14.97 7.53
C THR A 32 -12.85 -15.66 8.47
N LYS A 33 -13.23 -16.91 8.15
CA LYS A 33 -14.03 -17.77 9.03
C LYS A 33 -13.18 -18.43 10.13
N SER A 34 -11.85 -18.41 10.01
CA SER A 34 -10.94 -19.07 10.95
C SER A 34 -10.26 -18.07 11.88
N VAL A 35 -10.49 -18.24 13.17
CA VAL A 35 -9.84 -17.47 14.23
C VAL A 35 -8.31 -17.64 14.19
N ASP A 36 -7.84 -18.84 13.91
CA ASP A 36 -6.40 -19.12 13.92
C ASP A 36 -5.71 -18.57 12.67
N ALA A 37 -6.39 -18.57 11.52
CA ALA A 37 -5.91 -17.86 10.32
C ALA A 37 -5.79 -16.35 10.61
N TYR A 38 -6.80 -15.75 11.25
CA TYR A 38 -6.76 -14.34 11.64
C TYR A 38 -5.60 -14.03 12.59
N LYS A 39 -5.37 -14.88 13.61
CA LYS A 39 -4.24 -14.70 14.54
C LYS A 39 -2.89 -14.69 13.83
N TYR A 40 -2.68 -15.60 12.88
CA TYR A 40 -1.44 -15.64 12.11
C TYR A 40 -1.32 -14.45 11.16
N TYR A 41 -2.41 -14.02 10.54
CA TYR A 41 -2.40 -12.78 9.75
C TYR A 41 -1.98 -11.56 10.58
N ILE A 42 -2.52 -11.38 11.79
CA ILE A 42 -2.11 -10.27 12.67
C ILE A 42 -0.62 -10.36 13.03
N LYS A 43 -0.10 -11.55 13.38
CA LYS A 43 1.35 -11.72 13.60
C LYS A 43 2.17 -11.36 12.36
N GLY A 44 1.67 -11.68 11.17
CA GLY A 44 2.31 -11.27 9.91
C GLY A 44 2.36 -9.76 9.76
N ARG A 45 1.25 -9.06 10.07
CA ARG A 45 1.19 -7.59 10.07
C ARG A 45 2.17 -6.98 11.08
N ASP A 46 2.24 -7.52 12.29
CA ASP A 46 3.13 -7.04 13.35
C ASP A 46 4.62 -7.17 12.96
N GLU A 47 4.97 -8.20 12.21
CA GLU A 47 6.33 -8.36 11.69
C GLU A 47 6.61 -7.45 10.48
N TYR A 48 5.63 -7.25 9.60
CA TYR A 48 5.73 -6.37 8.43
C TYR A 48 5.99 -4.91 8.83
N ILE A 49 5.30 -4.38 9.84
CA ILE A 49 5.43 -2.98 10.27
C ILE A 49 6.81 -2.64 10.85
N LYS A 50 7.67 -3.65 11.11
CA LYS A 50 9.05 -3.43 11.53
C LYS A 50 9.95 -2.95 10.39
N LEU A 51 9.49 -3.09 9.14
CA LEU A 51 10.11 -2.55 7.93
C LEU A 51 11.61 -2.88 7.82
N ASN A 52 11.95 -4.14 8.04
CA ASN A 52 13.32 -4.65 7.89
C ASN A 52 13.31 -6.10 7.39
N VAL A 53 14.45 -6.56 6.88
CA VAL A 53 14.59 -7.90 6.25
C VAL A 53 14.11 -9.04 7.14
N GLU A 54 14.39 -8.99 8.45
CA GLU A 54 13.96 -10.05 9.38
C GLU A 54 12.44 -10.02 9.59
N GLY A 55 11.86 -8.82 9.72
CA GLY A 55 10.41 -8.62 9.78
C GLY A 55 9.72 -9.12 8.51
N TYR A 56 10.26 -8.82 7.32
CA TYR A 56 9.70 -9.30 6.06
C TYR A 56 9.69 -10.83 5.97
N LYS A 57 10.78 -11.50 6.35
CA LYS A 57 10.83 -12.98 6.39
C LYS A 57 9.75 -13.55 7.32
N LYS A 58 9.68 -13.07 8.55
CA LYS A 58 8.69 -13.54 9.54
C LYS A 58 7.26 -13.23 9.12
N ALA A 59 7.02 -12.07 8.51
CA ALA A 59 5.71 -11.70 7.99
C ALA A 59 5.21 -12.73 6.97
N LEU A 60 6.07 -13.09 6.00
CA LEU A 60 5.74 -14.09 4.98
C LEU A 60 5.49 -15.48 5.58
N GLU A 61 6.27 -15.90 6.59
CA GLU A 61 6.03 -17.16 7.30
C GLU A 61 4.66 -17.18 7.99
N TRP A 62 4.30 -16.09 8.67
CA TRP A 62 3.01 -15.99 9.34
C TRP A 62 1.83 -15.94 8.38
N TYR A 63 1.94 -15.19 7.27
CA TYR A 63 0.90 -15.20 6.25
C TYR A 63 0.74 -16.58 5.62
N LYS A 64 1.84 -17.30 5.36
CA LYS A 64 1.76 -18.67 4.86
C LYS A 64 1.01 -19.58 5.83
N ARG A 65 1.29 -19.51 7.14
CA ARG A 65 0.54 -20.28 8.15
C ARG A 65 -0.94 -19.90 8.20
N ALA A 66 -1.29 -18.64 7.93
CA ALA A 66 -2.69 -18.24 7.81
C ALA A 66 -3.35 -18.92 6.60
N LEU A 67 -2.65 -18.97 5.47
CA LEU A 67 -3.12 -19.61 4.23
C LEU A 67 -3.16 -21.14 4.30
N ASP A 68 -2.30 -21.78 5.10
CA ASP A 68 -2.37 -23.22 5.36
C ASP A 68 -3.68 -23.61 6.07
N ILE A 69 -4.31 -22.66 6.79
CA ILE A 69 -5.59 -22.85 7.49
C ILE A 69 -6.76 -22.38 6.65
N ASP A 70 -6.63 -21.23 6.00
CA ASP A 70 -7.64 -20.64 5.13
C ASP A 70 -7.01 -20.24 3.78
N PRO A 71 -7.00 -21.16 2.79
CA PRO A 71 -6.35 -20.93 1.50
C PRO A 71 -6.95 -19.79 0.67
N ASP A 72 -8.15 -19.31 1.02
CA ASP A 72 -8.88 -18.23 0.37
C ASP A 72 -8.87 -16.94 1.20
N TYR A 73 -7.95 -16.82 2.16
CA TYR A 73 -7.85 -15.63 3.00
C TYR A 73 -7.20 -14.44 2.26
N ALA A 74 -8.05 -13.64 1.61
CA ALA A 74 -7.64 -12.51 0.77
C ALA A 74 -6.66 -11.53 1.44
N LEU A 75 -6.86 -11.18 2.72
CA LEU A 75 -5.96 -10.26 3.42
C LEU A 75 -4.56 -10.84 3.65
N ALA A 76 -4.42 -12.16 3.82
CA ALA A 76 -3.11 -12.79 3.94
C ALA A 76 -2.33 -12.70 2.62
N TYR A 77 -2.99 -12.91 1.48
CA TYR A 77 -2.39 -12.65 0.17
C TYR A 77 -2.01 -11.19 -0.04
N SER A 78 -2.88 -10.24 0.35
CA SER A 78 -2.55 -8.80 0.31
C SER A 78 -1.31 -8.48 1.16
N GLY A 79 -1.22 -9.05 2.36
CA GLY A 79 -0.05 -8.91 3.24
C GLY A 79 1.25 -9.46 2.60
N ILE A 80 1.18 -10.60 1.92
CA ILE A 80 2.30 -11.15 1.13
C ILE A 80 2.68 -10.19 0.00
N GLY A 81 1.68 -9.65 -0.71
CA GLY A 81 1.85 -8.68 -1.79
C GLY A 81 2.61 -7.43 -1.32
N GLN A 82 2.14 -6.81 -0.24
CA GLN A 82 2.77 -5.64 0.37
C GLN A 82 4.19 -5.94 0.86
N THR A 83 4.38 -7.06 1.56
CA THR A 83 5.69 -7.44 2.10
C THR A 83 6.73 -7.62 1.01
N ASN A 84 6.36 -8.30 -0.09
CA ASN A 84 7.28 -8.47 -1.21
C ASN A 84 7.55 -7.16 -1.95
N ALA A 85 6.57 -6.26 -2.10
CA ALA A 85 6.81 -4.95 -2.69
C ALA A 85 7.82 -4.16 -1.85
N SER A 86 7.59 -4.04 -0.54
CA SER A 86 8.49 -3.33 0.38
C SER A 86 9.89 -3.93 0.40
N TRP A 87 9.99 -5.26 0.44
CA TRP A 87 11.28 -5.92 0.40
C TRP A 87 11.99 -5.75 -0.95
N GLY A 88 11.25 -5.70 -2.05
CA GLY A 88 11.78 -5.33 -3.36
C GLY A 88 12.39 -3.92 -3.37
N PHE A 89 11.70 -2.92 -2.81
CA PHE A 89 12.24 -1.55 -2.72
C PHE A 89 13.47 -1.46 -1.80
N ASP A 90 13.45 -2.13 -0.65
CA ASP A 90 14.62 -2.21 0.24
C ASP A 90 15.82 -2.82 -0.51
N ARG A 91 15.62 -3.89 -1.28
CA ARG A 91 16.66 -4.49 -2.12
C ARG A 91 17.19 -3.51 -3.16
N GLU A 92 16.31 -2.84 -3.89
CA GLU A 92 16.67 -1.89 -4.95
C GLU A 92 17.46 -0.70 -4.40
N GLN A 93 17.04 -0.15 -3.26
CA GLN A 93 17.75 0.93 -2.57
C GLN A 93 19.18 0.52 -2.16
N ASN A 94 19.37 -0.76 -1.84
CA ASN A 94 20.68 -1.34 -1.50
C ASN A 94 21.45 -1.87 -2.73
N GLY A 95 21.01 -1.58 -3.95
CA GLY A 95 21.68 -2.01 -5.19
C GLY A 95 21.59 -3.52 -5.47
N LEU A 96 20.64 -4.23 -4.85
CA LEU A 96 20.42 -5.65 -5.00
C LEU A 96 19.30 -5.94 -6.00
N SER A 97 19.33 -7.12 -6.63
CA SER A 97 18.29 -7.55 -7.56
C SER A 97 16.91 -7.57 -6.87
N ALA A 98 15.92 -6.85 -7.39
CA ALA A 98 14.59 -6.77 -6.76
C ALA A 98 13.46 -7.40 -7.58
N LYS A 99 13.71 -7.70 -8.88
CA LYS A 99 12.68 -8.13 -9.84
C LYS A 99 11.78 -9.26 -9.34
N GLY A 100 12.36 -10.33 -8.80
CA GLY A 100 11.59 -11.48 -8.32
C GLY A 100 10.65 -11.16 -7.16
N TYR A 101 10.95 -10.15 -6.35
CA TYR A 101 10.08 -9.70 -5.26
C TYR A 101 8.89 -8.94 -5.81
N PHE A 102 9.08 -8.06 -6.78
CA PHE A 102 7.98 -7.37 -7.45
C PHE A 102 7.07 -8.35 -8.21
N GLU A 103 7.63 -9.38 -8.85
CA GLU A 103 6.84 -10.45 -9.48
C GLU A 103 6.04 -11.27 -8.45
N ALA A 104 6.64 -11.62 -7.31
CA ALA A 104 5.95 -12.30 -6.21
C ALA A 104 4.85 -11.43 -5.59
N SER A 105 5.11 -10.12 -5.46
CA SER A 105 4.14 -9.13 -5.00
C SER A 105 2.93 -9.07 -5.92
N ILE A 106 3.14 -8.98 -7.24
CA ILE A 106 2.06 -8.97 -8.23
C ILE A 106 1.19 -10.22 -8.11
N LYS A 107 1.80 -11.40 -8.12
CA LYS A 107 1.06 -12.67 -8.03
C LYS A 107 0.20 -12.76 -6.77
N ALA A 108 0.73 -12.34 -5.63
CA ALA A 108 0.00 -12.39 -4.36
C ALA A 108 -1.13 -11.35 -4.33
N SER A 109 -0.88 -10.13 -4.79
CA SER A 109 -1.91 -9.08 -4.84
C SER A 109 -3.03 -9.41 -5.84
N GLU A 110 -2.71 -9.99 -7.00
CA GLU A 110 -3.71 -10.48 -7.96
C GLU A 110 -4.60 -11.54 -7.30
N ARG A 111 -4.01 -12.50 -6.58
CA ARG A 111 -4.79 -13.50 -5.84
C ARG A 111 -5.67 -12.87 -4.75
N ALA A 112 -5.18 -11.85 -4.06
CA ALA A 112 -5.98 -11.12 -3.07
C ALA A 112 -7.20 -10.45 -3.72
N ILE A 113 -7.02 -9.84 -4.90
CA ILE A 113 -8.08 -9.14 -5.65
C ILE A 113 -9.08 -10.11 -6.26
N GLU A 114 -8.64 -11.27 -6.74
CA GLU A 114 -9.55 -12.35 -7.19
C GLU A 114 -10.52 -12.79 -6.09
N LEU A 115 -10.03 -12.85 -4.84
CA LEU A 115 -10.81 -13.25 -3.68
C LEU A 115 -11.65 -12.10 -3.12
N ASN A 116 -11.11 -10.89 -3.13
CA ASN A 116 -11.78 -9.68 -2.69
C ASN A 116 -11.22 -8.45 -3.43
N PRO A 117 -11.98 -7.87 -4.40
CA PRO A 117 -11.51 -6.74 -5.19
C PRO A 117 -11.50 -5.41 -4.42
N ASP A 118 -12.02 -5.36 -3.20
CA ASP A 118 -12.14 -4.13 -2.42
C ASP A 118 -10.94 -3.86 -1.49
N ILE A 119 -9.86 -4.63 -1.62
CA ILE A 119 -8.65 -4.47 -0.80
C ILE A 119 -7.72 -3.42 -1.44
N GLY A 120 -7.85 -2.16 -1.00
CA GLY A 120 -7.03 -1.05 -1.50
C GLY A 120 -5.53 -1.28 -1.35
N GLU A 121 -5.09 -1.96 -0.29
CA GLU A 121 -3.70 -2.34 -0.05
C GLU A 121 -3.13 -3.25 -1.15
N ALA A 122 -3.95 -4.15 -1.72
CA ALA A 122 -3.52 -5.06 -2.77
C ALA A 122 -3.34 -4.30 -4.10
N HIS A 123 -4.28 -3.42 -4.42
CA HIS A 123 -4.18 -2.50 -5.56
C HIS A 123 -2.95 -1.58 -5.43
N LYS A 124 -2.67 -1.05 -4.24
CA LYS A 124 -1.47 -0.24 -3.98
C LYS A 124 -0.19 -1.05 -4.20
N ALA A 125 -0.12 -2.28 -3.69
CA ALA A 125 1.04 -3.15 -3.89
C ALA A 125 1.24 -3.50 -5.38
N LEU A 126 0.16 -3.71 -6.16
CA LEU A 126 0.26 -3.86 -7.62
C LEU A 126 0.81 -2.60 -8.28
N ALA A 127 0.29 -1.42 -7.93
CA ALA A 127 0.75 -0.16 -8.50
C ALA A 127 2.25 0.03 -8.30
N CYS A 128 2.72 -0.16 -7.07
CA CYS A 128 4.13 -0.04 -6.72
C CYS A 128 5.01 -1.06 -7.47
N SER A 129 4.60 -2.33 -7.51
CA SER A 129 5.36 -3.39 -8.18
C SER A 129 5.36 -3.23 -9.70
N TYR A 130 4.25 -2.83 -10.32
CA TYR A 130 4.20 -2.51 -11.74
C TYR A 130 5.09 -1.32 -12.08
N LYS A 131 5.09 -0.27 -11.26
CA LYS A 131 5.99 0.87 -11.42
C LYS A 131 7.46 0.42 -11.38
N ALA A 132 7.85 -0.36 -10.38
CA ALA A 132 9.22 -0.86 -10.25
C ALA A 132 9.66 -1.72 -11.45
N LEU A 133 8.71 -2.42 -12.07
CA LEU A 133 8.93 -3.16 -13.32
C LEU A 133 8.73 -2.33 -14.59
N LYS A 134 8.61 -1.00 -14.48
CA LYS A 134 8.42 -0.04 -15.60
C LYS A 134 7.14 -0.26 -16.41
N ARG A 135 6.13 -0.88 -15.81
CA ARG A 135 4.79 -1.12 -16.40
C ARG A 135 3.85 0.02 -15.99
N PHE A 136 4.16 1.25 -16.43
CA PHE A 136 3.53 2.47 -15.92
C PHE A 136 2.02 2.56 -16.14
N SER A 137 1.51 2.11 -17.29
CA SER A 137 0.06 2.13 -17.56
C SER A 137 -0.73 1.27 -16.56
N GLN A 138 -0.24 0.06 -16.28
CA GLN A 138 -0.85 -0.83 -15.30
C GLN A 138 -0.70 -0.26 -13.89
N ALA A 139 0.45 0.33 -13.58
CA ALA A 139 0.67 0.97 -12.29
C ALA A 139 -0.33 2.10 -12.01
N ARG A 140 -0.60 2.96 -13.01
CA ARG A 140 -1.56 4.05 -12.90
C ARG A 140 -2.99 3.56 -12.70
N GLU A 141 -3.40 2.52 -13.43
CA GLU A 141 -4.73 1.94 -13.27
C GLU A 141 -4.95 1.44 -11.83
N GLU A 142 -3.99 0.67 -11.33
CA GLU A 142 -4.07 0.09 -9.98
C GLU A 142 -3.96 1.15 -8.88
N ALA A 143 -3.14 2.20 -9.08
CA ALA A 143 -3.04 3.32 -8.14
C ALA A 143 -4.36 4.09 -8.02
N ARG A 144 -5.08 4.30 -9.14
CA ARG A 144 -6.40 4.95 -9.14
C ARG A 144 -7.46 4.10 -8.44
N LYS A 145 -7.42 2.77 -8.61
CA LYS A 145 -8.29 1.84 -7.86
C LYS A 145 -8.00 1.91 -6.36
N ALA A 146 -6.72 1.86 -5.98
CA ALA A 146 -6.30 2.02 -4.58
C ALA A 146 -6.82 3.34 -3.99
N LEU A 147 -6.70 4.46 -4.72
CA LEU A 147 -7.17 5.77 -4.26
C LEU A 147 -8.67 5.77 -3.97
N LYS A 148 -9.47 5.15 -4.84
CA LYS A 148 -10.91 5.04 -4.65
C LYS A 148 -11.26 4.23 -3.39
N LEU A 149 -10.49 3.19 -3.09
CA LEU A 149 -10.74 2.28 -1.97
C LEU A 149 -10.19 2.80 -0.64
N THR A 150 -9.09 3.56 -0.67
CA THR A 150 -8.40 4.10 0.50
C THR A 150 -8.02 5.58 0.29
N PRO A 151 -9.00 6.49 0.22
CA PRO A 151 -8.77 7.91 -0.11
C PRO A 151 -7.98 8.69 0.96
N ASN A 152 -7.77 8.09 2.14
CA ASN A 152 -7.03 8.67 3.25
C ASN A 152 -5.65 8.00 3.47
N ASP A 153 -5.20 7.13 2.56
CA ASP A 153 -3.87 6.52 2.63
C ASP A 153 -2.85 7.41 1.91
N ALA A 154 -1.99 8.09 2.68
CA ALA A 154 -0.94 8.96 2.16
C ALA A 154 -0.03 8.26 1.14
N GLU A 155 0.25 6.97 1.32
CA GLU A 155 1.13 6.20 0.42
C GLU A 155 0.54 6.03 -0.98
N VAL A 156 -0.80 6.05 -1.11
CA VAL A 156 -1.45 5.99 -2.43
C VAL A 156 -1.23 7.29 -3.20
N TYR A 157 -1.26 8.43 -2.53
CA TYR A 157 -0.97 9.72 -3.15
C TYR A 157 0.50 9.80 -3.57
N ILE A 158 1.43 9.33 -2.74
CA ILE A 158 2.86 9.22 -3.12
C ILE A 158 3.03 8.33 -4.36
N ALA A 159 2.35 7.18 -4.40
CA ALA A 159 2.42 6.29 -5.56
C ALA A 159 1.89 6.94 -6.85
N LEU A 160 0.78 7.71 -6.76
CA LEU A 160 0.23 8.46 -7.89
C LEU A 160 1.15 9.59 -8.34
N ALA A 161 1.71 10.38 -7.42
CA ALA A 161 2.65 11.45 -7.74
C ALA A 161 3.84 10.94 -8.55
N LEU A 162 4.38 9.78 -8.18
CA LEU A 162 5.49 9.14 -8.87
C LEU A 162 5.14 8.51 -10.22
N LEU A 163 3.86 8.51 -10.60
CA LEU A 163 3.33 7.99 -11.85
C LEU A 163 2.73 9.09 -12.75
N GLU A 164 2.67 10.32 -12.25
CA GLU A 164 2.14 11.46 -12.96
C GLU A 164 3.20 12.03 -13.92
N ASP A 165 2.75 12.40 -15.12
CA ASP A 165 3.65 12.88 -16.18
C ASP A 165 3.87 14.40 -16.08
N ASP A 166 2.95 15.15 -15.45
CA ASP A 166 3.07 16.59 -15.20
C ASP A 166 3.46 16.91 -13.74
N TYR A 167 4.24 17.97 -13.59
CA TYR A 167 4.79 18.36 -12.30
C TYR A 167 3.73 18.92 -11.36
N GLU A 168 2.76 19.65 -11.91
CA GLU A 168 1.68 20.28 -11.15
C GLU A 168 0.82 19.23 -10.44
N GLY A 169 0.36 18.21 -11.17
CA GLY A 169 -0.39 17.08 -10.63
C GLY A 169 0.41 16.26 -9.63
N ALA A 170 1.70 16.01 -9.91
CA ALA A 170 2.59 15.36 -8.96
C ALA A 170 2.73 16.16 -7.65
N ILE A 171 2.87 17.49 -7.73
CA ILE A 171 2.91 18.40 -6.57
C ILE A 171 1.62 18.34 -5.76
N GLU A 172 0.46 18.34 -6.42
CA GLU A 172 -0.83 18.25 -5.74
C GLU A 172 -0.97 16.94 -4.96
N TYR A 173 -0.58 15.82 -5.58
CA TYR A 173 -0.58 14.52 -4.91
C TYR A 173 0.40 14.48 -3.72
N GLU A 174 1.63 14.97 -3.87
CA GLU A 174 2.58 15.00 -2.75
C GLU A 174 2.13 15.93 -1.61
N LYS A 175 1.53 17.09 -1.92
CA LYS A 175 0.92 17.96 -0.91
C LYS A 175 -0.20 17.24 -0.17
N LYS A 176 -1.04 16.48 -0.86
CA LYS A 176 -2.10 15.70 -0.22
C LYS A 176 -1.53 14.58 0.65
N ALA A 177 -0.45 13.92 0.22
CA ALA A 177 0.26 12.93 1.03
C ALA A 177 0.82 13.55 2.32
N ILE A 178 1.41 14.75 2.23
CA ILE A 178 1.92 15.50 3.39
C ILE A 178 0.78 15.95 4.32
N GLU A 179 -0.37 16.36 3.78
CA GLU A 179 -1.54 16.71 4.58
C GLU A 179 -2.02 15.51 5.41
N LEU A 180 -2.07 14.32 4.80
CA LEU A 180 -2.49 13.08 5.45
C LEU A 180 -1.43 12.50 6.40
N ASN A 181 -0.15 12.65 6.07
CA ASN A 181 0.98 12.25 6.90
C ASN A 181 2.09 13.32 6.88
N PRO A 182 2.03 14.30 7.79
CA PRO A 182 3.00 15.40 7.84
C PRO A 182 4.44 14.97 8.10
N LEU A 183 4.64 13.75 8.62
CA LEU A 183 5.96 13.19 8.95
C LEU A 183 6.52 12.29 7.84
N SER A 184 5.84 12.16 6.68
CA SER A 184 6.33 11.36 5.56
C SER A 184 7.58 11.97 4.95
N SER A 185 8.75 11.40 5.28
CA SER A 185 10.03 11.82 4.70
C SER A 185 10.07 11.60 3.19
N ALA A 186 9.45 10.53 2.69
CA ALA A 186 9.34 10.24 1.27
C ALA A 186 8.60 11.36 0.53
N ALA A 187 7.45 11.80 1.04
CA ALA A 187 6.65 12.83 0.38
C ALA A 187 7.38 14.19 0.35
N HIS A 188 7.99 14.60 1.46
CA HIS A 188 8.79 15.83 1.51
C HIS A 188 9.99 15.78 0.56
N ASN A 189 10.70 14.66 0.50
CA ASN A 189 11.84 14.50 -0.40
C ASN A 189 11.42 14.52 -1.88
N ASN A 190 10.37 13.78 -2.22
CA ASN A 190 9.83 13.76 -3.59
C ASN A 190 9.37 15.16 -4.02
N LEU A 191 8.65 15.87 -3.16
CA LEU A 191 8.19 17.22 -3.45
C LEU A 191 9.37 18.19 -3.70
N GLY A 192 10.44 18.09 -2.91
CA GLY A 192 11.66 18.86 -3.13
C GLY A 192 12.32 18.55 -4.49
N LEU A 193 12.41 17.26 -4.86
CA LEU A 193 12.95 16.83 -6.15
C LEU A 193 12.09 17.32 -7.33
N ILE A 194 10.77 17.28 -7.19
CA ILE A 194 9.83 17.77 -8.19
C ILE A 194 10.00 19.27 -8.40
N TYR A 195 10.04 20.08 -7.33
CA TYR A 195 10.25 21.53 -7.46
C TYR A 195 11.60 21.87 -8.11
N PHE A 196 12.65 21.14 -7.75
CA PHE A 196 13.95 21.30 -8.38
C PHE A 196 13.88 21.04 -9.89
N ALA A 197 13.31 19.89 -10.30
CA ALA A 197 13.19 19.53 -11.71
C ALA A 197 12.31 20.52 -12.50
N HIS A 198 11.18 20.94 -11.95
CA HIS A 198 10.28 21.89 -12.58
C HIS A 198 10.94 23.25 -12.82
N ASN A 199 11.71 23.75 -11.84
CA ASN A 199 12.43 25.01 -11.96
C ASN A 199 13.55 24.95 -13.02
N GLU A 200 14.28 23.84 -13.11
CA GLU A 200 15.36 23.68 -14.10
C GLU A 200 14.82 23.59 -15.54
N LEU A 201 13.65 22.97 -15.74
CA LEU A 201 13.00 22.93 -17.05
C LEU A 201 12.51 24.31 -17.50
N ASN A 202 11.93 25.10 -16.60
CA ASN A 202 11.51 26.46 -16.92
C ASN A 202 12.70 27.32 -17.36
N LYS A 203 13.84 27.23 -16.66
CA LYS A 203 15.08 27.91 -17.07
C LYS A 203 15.61 27.45 -18.42
N ALA A 204 15.50 26.16 -18.75
CA ALA A 204 15.97 25.61 -20.02
C ALA A 204 15.08 26.00 -21.21
N GLY A 205 13.77 26.23 -20.97
CA GLY A 205 12.85 26.71 -22.00
C GLY A 205 12.98 28.20 -22.32
N ASP A 206 13.53 28.98 -21.39
CA ASP A 206 13.75 30.42 -21.52
C ASP A 206 15.13 30.81 -22.13
N ALA A 207 16.00 29.82 -22.41
CA ALA A 207 17.36 29.99 -22.93
C ALA A 207 17.47 29.67 -24.43
#